data_AF-A0A4Y7U4V4-F1
#
_entry.id   AF-A0A4Y7U4V4-F1
#
_cell.length_a   1.000
_cell.length_b   1.000
_cell.length_c   1.000
_cell.angle_alpha   90.00
_cell.angle_beta   90.00
_cell.angle_gamma   90.00
#
_symmetry.space_group_name_H-M   'P 1'
#
loop_
_entity.id
_entity.type
_entity.pdbx_description
1 polymer ?
#
loop_
_entity_poly.entity_id
_entity_poly.type
_entity_poly.pdbx_seq_one_letter_code
_entity_poly.pdbx_strand_id
1 'polypeptide(L)'
;ILIPDFGQAKYDDQILNLGPFEQQFNENRAFFTEGTDLFNKGKMFYSRRIGGKPSVEPDLKDNEEIIENPQNVNLINALKVSGRTKKGLGVGILNAVTEKTFATIKDTVTGETRKAIIEPLMNYNVLVLDQRFRKNSSVTFINTNVTRNGHFRDSNVSGLAWDLNTKAN
;
A
#
# COMPACT_ATOMS: atom_id res chain seq x y z
N ILE A 1 2.21 -4.16 -23.47
CA ILE A 1 1.60 -3.07 -22.67
C ILE A 1 2.71 -2.52 -21.80
N LEU A 2 3.05 -1.23 -21.96
CA LEU A 2 4.09 -0.59 -21.16
C LEU A 2 3.48 -0.30 -19.78
N ILE A 3 3.69 -1.22 -18.83
CA ILE A 3 3.40 -0.96 -17.42
C ILE A 3 4.43 0.10 -16.99
N PRO A 4 4.02 1.24 -16.43
CA PRO A 4 4.97 2.21 -15.91
C PRO A 4 5.83 1.52 -14.87
N ASP A 5 7.16 1.53 -15.06
CA ASP A 5 8.08 0.98 -14.07
C ASP A 5 8.14 1.95 -12.88
N PHE A 6 7.46 1.58 -11.80
CA PHE A 6 7.48 2.32 -10.54
C PHE A 6 8.66 1.90 -9.63
N GLY A 7 9.53 1.01 -10.12
CA GLY A 7 10.58 0.36 -9.35
C GLY A 7 11.97 0.88 -9.71
N GLN A 8 12.48 1.82 -8.91
CA GLN A 8 13.87 1.74 -8.45
C GLN A 8 13.89 2.13 -6.96
N ALA A 9 13.63 1.16 -6.09
CA ALA A 9 13.84 1.33 -4.66
C ALA A 9 15.28 0.93 -4.31
N LYS A 10 15.97 1.75 -3.53
CA LYS A 10 17.19 1.35 -2.81
C LYS A 10 16.84 0.17 -1.88
N TYR A 11 17.79 -0.75 -1.71
CA TYR A 11 17.69 -1.84 -0.73
C TYR A 11 17.38 -1.29 0.66
N ASP A 12 16.47 -1.95 1.36
CA ASP A 12 16.17 -1.66 2.76
C ASP A 12 17.17 -2.33 3.69
N ASP A 13 17.37 -1.74 4.86
CA ASP A 13 18.20 -2.33 5.91
C ASP A 13 17.56 -3.61 6.46
N GLN A 14 18.36 -4.65 6.67
CA GLN A 14 17.92 -5.86 7.37
C GLN A 14 17.83 -5.57 8.87
N ILE A 15 16.61 -5.58 9.40
CA ILE A 15 16.35 -5.31 10.81
C ILE A 15 15.56 -6.49 11.39
N LEU A 16 16.09 -7.07 12.47
CA LEU A 16 15.39 -8.10 13.22
C LEU A 16 14.35 -7.44 14.12
N ASN A 17 13.07 -7.57 13.75
CA ASN A 17 11.96 -7.08 14.55
C ASN A 17 11.49 -8.17 15.54
N LEU A 18 11.73 -7.96 16.83
CA LEU A 18 11.28 -8.84 17.92
C LEU A 18 10.03 -8.32 18.64
N GLY A 19 9.46 -7.20 18.18
CA GLY A 19 8.27 -6.59 18.74
C GLY A 19 6.97 -7.09 18.07
N PRO A 20 5.81 -6.83 18.69
CA PRO A 20 4.50 -7.24 18.14
C PRO A 20 3.96 -6.30 17.06
N PHE A 21 4.66 -5.18 16.79
CA PHE A 21 4.22 -4.17 15.84
C PHE A 21 4.95 -4.34 14.50
N GLU A 22 4.25 -4.06 13.40
CA GLU A 22 4.84 -4.03 12.08
C GLU A 22 5.87 -2.90 11.98
N GLN A 23 7.04 -3.22 11.41
CA GLN A 23 8.07 -2.23 11.13
C GLN A 23 7.69 -1.41 9.89
N GLN A 24 7.67 -0.10 10.04
CA GLN A 24 7.43 0.82 8.93
C GLN A 24 8.75 1.34 8.37
N PHE A 25 8.98 1.05 7.09
CA PHE A 25 10.11 1.58 6.33
C PHE A 25 9.73 2.84 5.54
N ASN A 26 10.71 3.71 5.30
CA ASN A 26 10.50 4.92 4.49
C ASN A 26 10.21 4.57 3.03
N GLU A 27 9.18 5.16 2.43
CA GLU A 27 8.92 4.99 1.00
C GLU A 27 10.01 5.66 0.15
N ASN A 28 10.48 4.96 -0.88
CA ASN A 28 11.58 5.41 -1.75
C ASN A 28 11.13 5.64 -3.19
N ARG A 29 9.95 5.16 -3.60
CA ARG A 29 9.44 5.32 -4.96
C ARG A 29 8.95 6.76 -5.14
N ALA A 30 9.47 7.47 -6.14
CA ALA A 30 9.13 8.88 -6.42
C ALA A 30 7.61 9.12 -6.50
N PHE A 31 6.89 8.20 -7.15
CA PHE A 31 5.42 8.25 -7.22
C PHE A 31 4.75 8.32 -5.84
N PHE A 32 5.32 7.71 -4.81
CA PHE A 32 4.74 7.67 -3.47
C PHE A 32 5.43 8.60 -2.46
N THR A 33 6.41 9.41 -2.87
CA THR A 33 7.04 10.42 -2.01
C THR A 33 6.65 11.84 -2.39
N GLU A 34 6.44 12.12 -3.68
CA GLU A 34 6.10 13.46 -4.17
C GLU A 34 4.63 13.84 -3.90
N GLY A 35 4.34 15.09 -3.54
CA GLY A 35 2.95 15.56 -3.36
C GLY A 35 2.15 14.78 -2.31
N THR A 36 2.82 14.30 -1.26
CA THR A 36 2.22 13.39 -0.25
C THR A 36 1.70 14.07 1.01
N ASP A 37 1.83 15.40 1.13
CA ASP A 37 1.49 16.16 2.35
C ASP A 37 0.10 15.81 2.92
N LEU A 38 -0.91 15.73 2.04
CA LEU A 38 -2.26 15.36 2.44
C LEU A 38 -2.35 13.89 2.91
N PHE A 39 -1.72 12.98 2.19
CA PHE A 39 -1.78 11.53 2.49
C PHE A 39 -1.05 11.15 3.78
N ASN A 40 -0.10 11.97 4.23
CA ASN A 40 0.62 11.78 5.49
C ASN A 40 -0.18 12.28 6.71
N LYS A 41 -1.30 12.98 6.52
CA LYS A 41 -2.18 13.40 7.62
C LYS A 41 -2.76 12.17 8.32
N GLY A 42 -2.88 12.26 9.64
CA GLY A 42 -3.42 11.18 10.48
C GLY A 42 -2.60 9.89 10.54
N LYS A 43 -1.47 9.77 9.81
CA LYS A 43 -0.57 8.60 9.81
C LYS A 43 -1.29 7.26 9.52
N MET A 44 -2.35 7.30 8.72
CA MET A 44 -3.16 6.11 8.38
C MET A 44 -2.79 5.46 7.04
N PHE A 45 -1.92 6.10 6.26
CA PHE A 45 -1.51 5.61 4.95
C PHE A 45 -0.06 5.10 4.98
N TYR A 46 0.13 3.84 4.59
CA TYR A 46 1.45 3.23 4.41
C TYR A 46 1.60 2.72 2.98
N SER A 47 2.25 3.51 2.13
CA SER A 47 2.31 3.29 0.67
C SER A 47 3.04 2.02 0.24
N ARG A 48 3.99 1.54 1.05
CA ARG A 48 4.76 0.30 0.77
C ARG A 48 3.90 -0.97 0.77
N ARG A 49 2.68 -0.91 1.32
CA ARG A 49 1.70 -2.00 1.15
C ARG A 49 1.28 -2.18 -0.31
N ILE A 50 1.32 -1.11 -1.11
CA ILE A 50 0.97 -1.15 -2.53
C ILE A 50 2.16 -1.70 -3.33
N GLY A 51 2.02 -2.92 -3.82
CA GLY A 51 3.06 -3.63 -4.57
C GLY A 51 4.21 -4.15 -3.70
N GLY A 52 3.96 -4.35 -2.40
CA GLY A 52 4.92 -4.97 -1.48
C GLY A 52 4.97 -6.49 -1.62
N LYS A 53 5.49 -7.16 -0.58
CA LYS A 53 5.56 -8.63 -0.54
C LYS A 53 4.16 -9.26 -0.57
N PRO A 54 3.96 -10.36 -1.32
CA PRO A 54 2.73 -11.14 -1.28
C PRO A 54 2.31 -11.51 0.15
N SER A 55 1.01 -11.40 0.42
CA SER A 55 0.46 -11.60 1.77
C SER A 55 0.11 -13.05 2.12
N VAL A 56 0.08 -13.96 1.14
CA VAL A 56 -0.29 -15.36 1.34
C VAL A 56 0.88 -16.27 1.04
N GLU A 57 1.22 -17.12 2.00
CA GLU A 57 2.16 -18.22 1.76
C GLU A 57 1.41 -19.37 1.04
N PRO A 58 2.00 -19.96 -0.01
CA PRO A 58 1.36 -21.04 -0.74
C PRO A 58 1.31 -22.32 0.11
N ASP A 59 0.17 -23.01 0.05
CA ASP A 59 0.02 -24.33 0.68
C ASP A 59 0.80 -25.39 -0.12
N LEU A 60 1.59 -26.20 0.57
CA LEU A 60 2.48 -27.23 0.00
C LEU A 60 2.07 -28.61 0.49
N LYS A 61 2.10 -29.59 -0.43
CA LYS A 61 1.99 -31.01 -0.10
C LYS A 61 3.36 -31.59 0.26
N ASP A 62 3.38 -32.79 0.84
CA ASP A 62 4.60 -33.46 1.34
C ASP A 62 5.75 -33.57 0.32
N ASN A 63 5.42 -33.66 -0.98
CA ASN A 63 6.39 -33.80 -2.08
C ASN A 63 6.48 -32.55 -2.96
N GLU A 64 6.20 -31.36 -2.42
CA GLU A 64 6.20 -30.12 -3.19
C GLU A 64 7.23 -29.10 -2.67
N GLU A 65 7.93 -28.46 -3.60
CA GLU A 65 8.86 -27.37 -3.32
C GLU A 65 8.49 -26.10 -4.11
N ILE A 66 8.73 -24.93 -3.52
CA ILE A 66 8.55 -23.65 -4.21
C ILE A 66 9.81 -23.37 -5.03
N ILE A 67 9.66 -23.31 -6.35
CA ILE A 67 10.77 -23.01 -7.27
C ILE A 67 10.81 -21.52 -7.67
N GLU A 68 9.69 -20.81 -7.51
CA GLU A 68 9.59 -19.39 -7.80
C GLU A 68 8.64 -18.71 -6.81
N ASN A 69 9.14 -17.72 -6.08
CA ASN A 69 8.35 -16.94 -5.13
C ASN A 69 8.63 -15.43 -5.31
N PRO A 70 7.81 -14.71 -6.09
CA PRO A 70 7.96 -13.28 -6.29
C PRO A 70 7.99 -12.52 -4.95
N GLN A 71 8.99 -11.66 -4.77
CA GLN A 71 9.14 -10.87 -3.53
C GLN A 71 8.32 -9.57 -3.54
N ASN A 72 7.82 -9.15 -4.70
CA ASN A 72 7.00 -7.96 -4.86
C ASN A 72 5.83 -8.25 -5.80
N VAL A 73 4.71 -7.59 -5.54
CA VAL A 73 3.50 -7.66 -6.35
C VAL A 73 3.52 -6.52 -7.38
N ASN A 74 3.33 -6.85 -8.66
CA ASN A 74 3.33 -5.84 -9.71
C ASN A 74 2.10 -4.92 -9.64
N LEU A 75 2.26 -3.67 -10.06
CA LEU A 75 1.15 -2.74 -10.21
C LEU A 75 0.62 -2.82 -11.64
N ILE A 76 -0.70 -2.89 -11.78
CA ILE A 76 -1.38 -2.71 -13.06
C ILE A 76 -1.48 -1.22 -13.38
N ASN A 77 -1.90 -0.42 -12.38
CA ASN A 77 -1.95 1.03 -12.49
C ASN A 77 -1.83 1.70 -11.12
N ALA A 78 -1.42 2.96 -11.14
CA ALA A 78 -1.53 3.86 -10.01
C ALA A 78 -1.86 5.27 -10.50
N LEU A 79 -2.79 5.92 -9.81
CA LEU A 79 -3.24 7.28 -10.06
C LEU A 79 -3.27 8.03 -8.74
N LYS A 80 -2.79 9.27 -8.76
CA LYS A 80 -2.75 10.12 -7.59
C LYS A 80 -3.03 11.55 -8.01
N VAL A 81 -3.99 12.17 -7.35
CA VAL A 81 -4.38 13.56 -7.54
C VAL A 81 -4.46 14.21 -6.18
N SER A 82 -3.79 15.35 -6.02
CA SER A 82 -3.82 16.10 -4.78
C SER A 82 -3.73 17.60 -5.04
N GLY A 83 -4.42 18.39 -4.24
CA GLY A 83 -4.34 19.84 -4.34
C GLY A 83 -5.07 20.54 -3.21
N ARG A 84 -4.92 21.87 -3.13
CA ARG A 84 -5.61 22.71 -2.16
C ARG A 84 -6.30 23.87 -2.85
N THR A 85 -7.56 24.09 -2.50
CA THR A 85 -8.35 25.22 -2.98
C THR A 85 -7.93 26.53 -2.32
N LYS A 86 -8.27 27.67 -2.92
CA LYS A 86 -8.04 29.01 -2.34
C LYS A 86 -8.73 29.19 -0.97
N LYS A 87 -9.82 28.46 -0.72
CA LYS A 87 -10.56 28.47 0.55
C LYS A 87 -9.97 27.54 1.63
N GLY A 88 -8.81 26.92 1.36
CA GLY A 88 -8.07 26.12 2.34
C GLY A 88 -8.44 24.65 2.40
N LEU A 89 -9.44 24.18 1.65
CA LEU A 89 -9.76 22.75 1.54
C LEU A 89 -8.71 22.04 0.69
N GLY A 90 -7.99 21.10 1.28
CA GLY A 90 -7.12 20.14 0.61
C GLY A 90 -7.89 18.87 0.27
N VAL A 91 -7.70 18.36 -0.95
CA VAL A 91 -8.27 17.11 -1.43
C VAL A 91 -7.16 16.24 -1.97
N GLY A 92 -7.06 15.00 -1.49
CA GLY A 92 -6.12 13.98 -1.96
C GLY A 92 -6.87 12.71 -2.29
N ILE A 93 -6.67 12.19 -3.50
CA ILE A 93 -7.22 10.92 -3.97
C ILE A 93 -6.07 10.10 -4.54
N LEU A 94 -5.92 8.87 -4.07
CA LEU A 94 -4.99 7.89 -4.61
C LEU A 94 -5.74 6.60 -4.89
N ASN A 95 -5.55 6.06 -6.09
CA ASN A 95 -6.02 4.75 -6.49
C ASN A 95 -4.85 3.94 -7.04
N ALA A 96 -4.73 2.68 -6.64
CA ALA A 96 -3.75 1.77 -7.23
C ALA A 96 -4.33 0.36 -7.34
N VAL A 97 -4.06 -0.31 -8.45
CA VAL A 97 -4.48 -1.70 -8.68
C VAL A 97 -3.24 -2.55 -8.84
N THR A 98 -3.17 -3.65 -8.10
CA THR A 98 -2.06 -4.61 -8.16
C THR A 98 -2.48 -5.88 -8.86
N GLU A 99 -1.54 -6.51 -9.55
CA GLU A 99 -1.71 -7.74 -10.30
C GLU A 99 -1.91 -8.95 -9.39
N LYS A 100 -2.70 -9.92 -9.86
CA LYS A 100 -2.78 -11.24 -9.25
C LYS A 100 -1.45 -11.97 -9.41
N THR A 101 -0.81 -12.31 -8.30
CA THR A 101 0.55 -12.89 -8.28
C THR A 101 0.51 -14.36 -7.90
N PHE A 102 1.43 -15.13 -8.48
CA PHE A 102 1.52 -16.57 -8.31
C PHE A 102 2.91 -16.99 -7.85
N ALA A 103 2.97 -18.00 -6.98
CA ALA A 103 4.17 -18.80 -6.77
C ALA A 103 4.13 -20.03 -7.70
N THR A 104 5.29 -20.46 -8.17
CA THR A 104 5.43 -21.69 -8.94
C THR A 104 5.95 -22.79 -8.01
N ILE A 105 5.19 -23.89 -7.94
CA ILE A 105 5.45 -25.04 -7.08
C ILE A 105 5.72 -26.24 -7.97
N LYS A 106 6.71 -27.06 -7.60
CA LYS A 106 7.11 -28.26 -8.31
C LYS A 106 6.95 -29.48 -7.43
N ASP A 107 6.37 -30.54 -7.99
CA ASP A 107 6.33 -31.86 -7.36
C ASP A 107 7.69 -32.56 -7.56
N THR A 108 8.31 -33.01 -6.47
CA THR A 108 9.64 -33.63 -6.47
C THR A 108 9.64 -35.07 -6.97
N VAL A 109 8.47 -35.72 -7.06
CA VAL A 109 8.30 -37.11 -7.51
C VAL A 109 7.92 -37.15 -9.00
N THR A 110 6.93 -36.35 -9.41
CA THR A 110 6.43 -36.35 -10.80
C THR A 110 7.16 -35.34 -11.69
N GLY A 111 7.76 -34.30 -11.10
CA GLY A 111 8.36 -33.20 -11.83
C GLY A 111 7.35 -32.19 -12.38
N GLU A 112 6.04 -32.38 -12.14
CA GLU A 112 5.00 -31.46 -12.59
C GLU A 112 5.04 -30.13 -11.83
N THR A 113 4.66 -29.04 -12.50
CA THR A 113 4.59 -27.71 -11.90
C THR A 113 3.17 -27.19 -11.83
N ARG A 114 2.80 -26.56 -10.72
CA ARG A 114 1.54 -25.84 -10.54
C ARG A 114 1.75 -24.41 -10.06
N LYS A 115 0.78 -23.55 -10.35
CA LYS A 115 0.76 -22.16 -9.87
C LYS A 115 -0.19 -22.05 -8.68
N ALA A 116 0.29 -21.51 -7.58
CA ALA A 116 -0.52 -21.15 -6.42
C ALA A 116 -0.67 -19.63 -6.36
N ILE A 117 -1.87 -19.15 -6.03
CA ILE A 117 -2.12 -17.70 -5.88
C ILE A 117 -1.56 -17.27 -4.53
N ILE A 118 -0.58 -16.39 -4.55
CA ILE A 118 0.03 -15.82 -3.33
C ILE A 118 -0.40 -14.37 -3.09
N GLU A 119 -0.98 -13.73 -4.11
CA GLU A 119 -1.66 -12.44 -3.96
C GLU A 119 -2.84 -12.33 -4.94
N PRO A 120 -4.07 -11.98 -4.50
CA PRO A 120 -5.15 -11.66 -5.42
C PRO A 120 -4.94 -10.33 -6.13
N LEU A 121 -5.77 -10.08 -7.14
CA LEU A 121 -5.97 -8.73 -7.67
C LEU A 121 -6.49 -7.83 -6.54
N MET A 122 -5.84 -6.70 -6.28
CA MET A 122 -6.27 -5.74 -5.26
C MET A 122 -6.49 -4.36 -5.82
N ASN A 123 -7.41 -3.62 -5.21
CA ASN A 123 -7.66 -2.22 -5.47
C ASN A 123 -7.52 -1.41 -4.17
N TYR A 124 -6.53 -0.53 -4.14
CA TYR A 124 -6.21 0.38 -3.05
C TYR A 124 -6.81 1.75 -3.33
N ASN A 125 -7.56 2.28 -2.37
CA ASN A 125 -8.17 3.60 -2.43
C ASN A 125 -7.79 4.41 -1.19
N VAL A 126 -7.37 5.65 -1.38
CA VAL A 126 -7.13 6.61 -0.31
C VAL A 126 -7.81 7.92 -0.64
N LEU A 127 -8.61 8.42 0.28
CA LEU A 127 -9.26 9.72 0.21
C LEU A 127 -8.84 10.54 1.42
N VAL A 128 -8.43 11.78 1.18
CA VAL A 128 -8.13 12.76 2.22
C VAL A 128 -8.86 14.06 1.92
N LEU A 129 -9.58 14.57 2.92
CA LEU A 129 -10.17 15.90 2.93
C LEU A 129 -9.60 16.66 4.12
N ASP A 130 -8.88 17.75 3.88
CA ASP A 130 -8.20 18.53 4.91
C ASP A 130 -8.64 20.00 4.86
N GLN A 131 -9.46 20.43 5.81
CA GLN A 131 -9.89 21.83 5.88
C GLN A 131 -8.97 22.61 6.82
N ARG A 132 -8.19 23.54 6.27
CA ARG A 132 -7.44 24.52 7.08
C ARG A 132 -8.33 25.70 7.48
N PHE A 133 -8.18 26.18 8.71
CA PHE A 133 -8.85 27.36 9.24
C PHE A 133 -7.97 28.06 10.27
N ARG A 134 -8.28 29.32 10.60
CA ARG A 134 -7.54 30.12 11.60
C ARG A 134 -6.01 30.10 11.41
N LYS A 135 -5.57 30.20 10.15
CA LYS A 135 -4.17 30.14 9.67
C LYS A 135 -3.47 28.79 9.88
N ASN A 136 -3.41 28.29 11.10
CA ASN A 136 -2.64 27.09 11.48
C ASN A 136 -3.47 25.94 12.04
N SER A 137 -4.81 26.02 12.06
CA SER A 137 -5.64 24.90 12.48
C SER A 137 -6.12 24.09 11.28
N SER A 138 -6.36 22.79 11.47
CA SER A 138 -6.96 21.93 10.47
C SER A 138 -7.84 20.85 11.09
N VAL A 139 -8.86 20.45 10.34
CA VAL A 139 -9.58 19.20 10.56
C VAL A 139 -9.45 18.38 9.29
N THR A 140 -9.06 17.13 9.46
CA THR A 140 -8.80 16.19 8.37
C THR A 140 -9.68 14.97 8.51
N PHE A 141 -10.33 14.58 7.42
CA PHE A 141 -10.92 13.26 7.24
C PHE A 141 -10.02 12.45 6.31
N ILE A 142 -9.68 11.21 6.71
CA ILE A 142 -8.95 10.25 5.90
C ILE A 142 -9.74 8.96 5.83
N ASN A 143 -9.85 8.39 4.64
CA ASN A 143 -10.33 7.03 4.43
C ASN A 143 -9.29 6.26 3.62
N THR A 144 -8.93 5.07 4.08
CA THR A 144 -8.15 4.09 3.34
C THR A 144 -8.97 2.83 3.16
N ASN A 145 -8.97 2.28 1.95
CA ASN A 145 -9.72 1.08 1.61
C ASN A 145 -8.88 0.17 0.72
N VAL A 146 -8.96 -1.13 0.99
CA VAL A 146 -8.39 -2.16 0.14
C VAL A 146 -9.48 -3.19 -0.10
N THR A 147 -9.82 -3.39 -1.38
CA THR A 147 -10.68 -4.47 -1.84
C THR A 147 -9.84 -5.51 -2.57
N ARG A 148 -10.08 -6.78 -2.28
CA ARG A 148 -9.32 -7.91 -2.80
C ARG A 148 -10.29 -8.84 -3.51
N ASN A 149 -9.96 -9.23 -4.73
CA ASN A 149 -10.84 -10.10 -5.51
C ASN A 149 -10.86 -11.53 -4.93
N GLY A 150 -12.05 -12.09 -4.71
CA GLY A 150 -12.25 -13.45 -4.20
C GLY A 150 -12.66 -13.48 -2.72
N HIS A 151 -12.20 -14.49 -1.97
CA HIS A 151 -12.51 -14.68 -0.54
C HIS A 151 -11.40 -14.18 0.39
N PHE A 152 -10.73 -13.10 -0.01
CA PHE A 152 -9.66 -12.50 0.79
C PHE A 152 -10.23 -11.42 1.71
N ARG A 153 -9.50 -11.10 2.78
CA ARG A 153 -9.96 -10.12 3.77
C ARG A 153 -9.84 -8.70 3.22
N ASP A 154 -10.96 -8.03 3.02
CA ASP A 154 -10.99 -6.60 2.71
C ASP A 154 -10.67 -5.74 3.93
N SER A 155 -10.35 -4.47 3.72
CA SER A 155 -10.08 -3.54 4.81
C SER A 155 -10.58 -2.14 4.49
N ASN A 156 -11.18 -1.49 5.48
CA ASN A 156 -11.55 -0.08 5.43
C ASN A 156 -11.18 0.56 6.76
N VAL A 157 -10.50 1.69 6.72
CA VAL A 157 -10.16 2.49 7.88
C VAL A 157 -10.56 3.93 7.58
N SER A 158 -11.35 4.51 8.47
CA SER A 158 -11.71 5.92 8.42
C SER A 158 -11.21 6.61 9.68
N GLY A 159 -10.72 7.83 9.54
CA GLY A 159 -10.21 8.62 10.63
C GLY A 159 -10.60 10.09 10.51
N LEU A 160 -10.85 10.70 11.66
CA LEU A 160 -10.90 12.15 11.83
C LEU A 160 -9.68 12.55 12.64
N ALA A 161 -8.92 13.50 12.14
CA ALA A 161 -7.79 14.11 12.82
C ALA A 161 -7.99 15.63 12.90
N TRP A 162 -7.43 16.26 13.92
CA TRP A 162 -7.44 17.71 14.07
C TRP A 162 -6.12 18.20 14.63
N ASP A 163 -5.75 19.40 14.19
CA ASP A 163 -4.64 20.17 14.70
C ASP A 163 -5.19 21.55 15.03
N LEU A 164 -5.13 21.94 16.31
CA LEU A 164 -5.78 23.14 16.82
C LEU A 164 -4.72 24.06 17.43
N ASN A 165 -4.43 25.15 16.74
CA ASN A 165 -3.47 26.15 17.18
C ASN A 165 -4.19 27.39 17.72
N THR A 166 -3.70 27.91 18.84
CA THR A 166 -4.22 29.13 19.49
C THR A 166 -3.19 30.26 19.38
N LYS A 167 -3.50 31.47 19.83
CA LYS A 167 -2.49 32.54 19.86
C LYS A 167 -1.33 32.28 20.83
N ALA A 168 -1.49 31.33 21.77
CA ALA A 168 -0.51 31.01 22.80
C ALA A 168 0.50 29.93 22.37
N ASN A 169 0.25 29.23 21.25
CA ASN A 169 1.08 28.15 20.71
C ASN A 169 1.37 28.39 19.22
#